data_AF-A0A2N2PVS4-F1
#
_entry.id   AF-A0A2N2PVS4-F1
#
_cell.length_a   1.000
_cell.length_b   1.000
_cell.length_c   1.000
_cell.angle_alpha   90.00
_cell.angle_beta   90.00
_cell.angle_gamma   90.00
#
_symmetry.space_group_name_H-M   'P 1'
#
loop_
_entity.id
_entity.type
_entity.pdbx_description
1 polymer ?
#
loop_
_entity_poly.entity_id
_entity_poly.type
_entity_poly.pdbx_seq_one_letter_code
_entity_poly.pdbx_strand_id
1 'polypeptide(L)'
;MVLMRAQKLELNLLGESVLKEEGWYTDAVRRFDGGVLLARGESWKRHGDETDRGPWWQVSRDGGVTWQSYVKPDDGRDHRQGALPLFQRPDGSLIGWADAYAEQQYNGRPGQPTRQSVVRAPSWEALIRGQAVRAEATVWLPYTVPGMGDDFKTRYGLTIWGKMVEAENGHLIQAAYSALAYDRAPRLWAEQKAPAFQTRTCVIYSQDSGATWHYLATVASPSQYPLPAQGEGYCEPDLLHFGAGHLLCVMRSGGNPSGTLMERYTPLMASRSNDGGLTWTPPAPIVAYGVKPVLLQMSDGLVVCLAGRPGFFLLFSRDEGRTWSTPHWVSESHGPWGRSASGYGELIELERGVLGVAYDECTGSGDGAKMVAKFRRYRIR
;
A
#
# COMPACT_ATOMS: atom_id res chain seq x y z
N MET A 1 3.19 17.86 18.46
CA MET A 1 2.37 17.18 19.49
C MET A 1 1.15 16.61 18.80
N VAL A 2 0.83 15.35 19.06
CA VAL A 2 -0.33 14.66 18.48
C VAL A 2 -1.28 14.26 19.61
N LEU A 3 -2.56 14.56 19.45
CA LEU A 3 -3.58 14.31 20.47
C LEU A 3 -4.20 12.93 20.26
N MET A 4 -4.21 12.12 21.31
CA MET A 4 -5.02 10.90 21.41
C MET A 4 -6.06 11.08 22.53
N ARG A 5 -7.13 10.28 22.52
CA ARG A 5 -8.26 10.38 23.48
C ARG A 5 -7.86 10.36 24.97
N ALA A 6 -6.67 9.86 25.33
CA ALA A 6 -6.21 9.78 26.73
C ALA A 6 -4.72 10.10 26.94
N GLN A 7 -3.95 10.39 25.88
CA GLN A 7 -2.49 10.56 25.95
C GLN A 7 -2.01 11.56 24.90
N LYS A 8 -0.82 12.13 25.12
CA LYS A 8 -0.10 12.94 24.14
C LYS A 8 1.04 12.11 23.58
N LEU A 9 1.22 12.18 22.27
CA LEU A 9 2.36 11.58 21.59
C LEU A 9 3.28 12.72 21.11
N GLU A 10 4.56 12.65 21.47
CA GLU A 10 5.56 13.61 21.05
C GLU A 10 6.35 13.05 19.87
N LEU A 11 6.30 13.77 18.74
CA LEU A 11 7.10 13.46 17.56
C LEU A 11 8.17 14.53 17.41
N ASN A 12 9.42 14.13 17.58
CA ASN A 12 10.57 14.99 17.42
C ASN A 12 11.26 14.65 16.10
N LEU A 13 11.26 15.60 15.15
CA LEU A 13 11.97 15.45 13.88
C LEU A 13 13.48 15.37 14.16
N LEU A 14 14.10 14.25 13.83
CA LEU A 14 15.54 14.04 13.93
C LEU A 14 16.27 14.56 12.69
N GLY A 15 15.61 14.56 11.54
CA GLY A 15 16.14 15.09 10.29
C GLY A 15 15.33 14.65 9.08
N GLU A 16 15.64 15.29 7.95
CA GLU A 16 15.09 15.01 6.63
C GLU A 16 16.25 14.88 5.63
N SER A 17 16.16 13.92 4.72
CA SER A 17 17.12 13.70 3.64
C SER A 17 16.40 13.53 2.31
N VAL A 18 17.01 13.98 1.22
CA VAL A 18 16.52 13.70 -0.14
C VAL A 18 16.87 12.26 -0.49
N LEU A 19 15.87 11.48 -0.92
CA LEU A 19 16.07 10.17 -1.53
C LEU A 19 16.46 10.34 -3.00
N LYS A 20 15.64 11.08 -3.75
CA LYS A 20 15.79 11.22 -5.20
C LYS A 20 15.15 12.51 -5.69
N GLU A 21 15.98 13.34 -6.34
CA GLU A 21 15.53 14.43 -7.20
C GLU A 21 14.75 13.85 -8.38
N GLU A 22 13.59 14.44 -8.68
CA GLU A 22 12.62 13.92 -9.65
C GLU A 22 12.14 12.50 -9.27
N GLY A 23 12.08 12.20 -7.97
CA GLY A 23 11.49 10.98 -7.43
C GLY A 23 10.02 11.15 -7.07
N TRP A 24 9.21 10.13 -7.35
CA TRP A 24 7.77 10.06 -7.08
C TRP A 24 7.38 8.65 -6.61
N TYR A 25 6.25 8.48 -5.93
CA TYR A 25 5.70 7.16 -5.54
C TYR A 25 6.76 6.25 -4.86
N THR A 26 7.19 6.58 -3.64
CA THR A 26 8.03 5.63 -2.91
C THR A 26 7.20 4.41 -2.54
N ASP A 27 7.59 3.25 -3.03
CA ASP A 27 6.84 2.00 -2.94
C ASP A 27 7.52 0.93 -2.07
N ALA A 28 8.79 1.12 -1.72
CA ALA A 28 9.45 0.31 -0.72
C ALA A 28 10.50 1.10 0.08
N VAL A 29 10.53 0.87 1.40
CA VAL A 29 11.68 1.12 2.27
C VAL A 29 11.90 -0.12 3.13
N ARG A 30 13.09 -0.72 3.06
CA ARG A 30 13.40 -1.99 3.72
C ARG A 30 14.78 -1.97 4.35
N ARG A 31 14.96 -2.79 5.40
CA ARG A 31 16.25 -3.02 6.05
C ARG A 31 16.84 -4.35 5.57
N PHE A 32 18.14 -4.33 5.32
CA PHE A 32 18.97 -5.45 4.89
C PHE A 32 19.93 -5.85 6.01
N ASP A 33 20.61 -6.98 5.80
CA ASP A 33 21.69 -7.44 6.67
C ASP A 33 22.75 -6.34 6.86
N GLY A 34 23.28 -6.27 8.08
CA GLY A 34 24.21 -5.19 8.47
C GLY A 34 23.56 -3.81 8.66
N GLY A 35 22.22 -3.73 8.69
CA GLY A 35 21.49 -2.50 9.01
C GLY A 35 21.37 -1.51 7.84
N VAL A 36 21.74 -1.93 6.63
CA VAL A 36 21.63 -1.11 5.42
C VAL A 36 20.15 -0.90 5.10
N LEU A 37 19.76 0.34 4.80
CA LEU A 37 18.44 0.64 4.30
C LEU A 37 18.47 0.72 2.78
N LEU A 38 17.37 0.32 2.16
CA LEU A 38 17.12 0.52 0.75
C LEU A 38 15.74 1.15 0.57
N ALA A 39 15.68 2.14 -0.30
CA ALA A 39 14.45 2.76 -0.76
C ALA A 39 14.30 2.59 -2.26
N ARG A 40 13.06 2.44 -2.71
CA ARG A 40 12.66 2.37 -4.11
C ARG A 40 11.44 3.25 -4.34
N GLY A 41 11.39 3.88 -5.50
CA GLY A 41 10.15 4.44 -6.05
C GLY A 41 10.26 4.60 -7.57
N GLU A 42 9.40 5.44 -8.12
CA GLU A 42 9.32 5.69 -9.57
C GLU A 42 9.81 7.10 -9.91
N SER A 43 10.46 7.29 -11.05
CA SER A 43 10.84 8.63 -11.50
C SER A 43 9.60 9.46 -11.88
N TRP A 44 9.62 10.74 -11.52
CA TRP A 44 8.60 11.70 -11.90
C TRP A 44 8.67 11.99 -13.40
N LYS A 45 7.51 12.03 -14.07
CA LYS A 45 7.43 12.41 -15.49
C LYS A 45 7.16 13.90 -15.61
N ARG A 46 8.11 14.65 -16.17
CA ARG A 46 7.88 16.04 -16.60
C ARG A 46 7.21 16.02 -17.99
N HIS A 47 6.05 16.65 -18.14
CA HIS A 47 5.36 16.88 -19.44
C HIS A 47 5.03 15.66 -20.35
N GLY A 48 4.95 14.43 -19.82
CA GLY A 48 4.29 13.33 -20.53
C GLY A 48 5.12 12.56 -21.57
N ASP A 49 6.44 12.77 -21.66
CA ASP A 49 7.30 11.83 -22.39
C ASP A 49 7.33 10.48 -21.64
N GLU A 50 6.93 9.41 -22.33
CA GLU A 50 6.76 8.10 -21.70
C GLU A 50 8.07 7.34 -21.48
N THR A 51 9.17 7.78 -22.09
CA THR A 51 10.43 7.02 -22.18
C THR A 51 11.27 7.02 -20.90
N ASP A 52 11.02 7.94 -19.95
CA ASP A 52 11.88 8.15 -18.76
C ASP A 52 11.24 7.66 -17.42
N ARG A 53 10.13 6.91 -17.47
CA ARG A 53 9.59 6.25 -16.26
C ARG A 53 10.41 4.99 -15.96
N GLY A 54 11.37 5.14 -15.07
CA GLY A 54 12.13 4.03 -14.51
C GLY A 54 12.03 3.99 -12.98
N PRO A 55 12.11 2.79 -12.37
CA PRO A 55 12.25 2.69 -10.93
C PRO A 55 13.64 3.17 -10.50
N TRP A 56 13.70 4.03 -9.50
CA TRP A 56 14.96 4.43 -8.85
C TRP A 56 15.19 3.63 -7.57
N TRP A 57 16.45 3.51 -7.18
CA TRP A 57 16.88 2.74 -6.01
C TRP A 57 17.95 3.52 -5.26
N GLN A 58 17.79 3.63 -3.95
CA GLN A 58 18.67 4.38 -3.07
C GLN A 58 19.05 3.51 -1.87
N VAL A 59 20.31 3.57 -1.45
CA VAL A 59 20.83 2.86 -0.29
C VAL A 59 21.29 3.87 0.75
N SER A 60 21.05 3.56 2.02
CA SER A 60 21.63 4.26 3.15
C SER A 60 22.36 3.27 4.07
N ARG A 61 23.55 3.65 4.54
CA ARG A 61 24.36 2.87 5.50
C ARG A 61 24.45 3.52 6.88
N ASP A 62 23.76 4.65 7.07
CA ASP A 62 23.83 5.48 8.27
C ASP A 62 22.43 5.71 8.89
N GLY A 63 21.52 4.75 8.69
CA GLY A 63 20.17 4.82 9.25
C GLY A 63 19.28 5.88 8.59
N GLY A 64 19.51 6.18 7.31
CA GLY A 64 18.73 7.11 6.51
C GLY A 64 19.11 8.58 6.73
N VAL A 65 20.33 8.88 7.18
CA VAL A 65 20.86 10.26 7.22
C VAL A 65 21.28 10.67 5.82
N THR A 66 22.00 9.79 5.12
CA THR A 66 22.44 10.00 3.73
C THR A 66 22.00 8.84 2.85
N TRP A 67 21.79 9.15 1.57
CA TRP A 67 21.33 8.21 0.55
C TRP A 67 22.20 8.34 -0.70
N GLN A 68 22.49 7.19 -1.31
CA GLN A 68 23.28 7.10 -2.53
C GLN A 68 22.62 6.11 -3.50
N SER A 69 22.75 6.38 -4.80
CA SER A 69 22.15 5.54 -5.83
C SER A 69 22.62 4.09 -5.68
N TYR A 70 21.68 3.16 -5.66
CA TYR A 70 21.99 1.74 -5.76
C TYR A 70 22.26 1.40 -7.23
N VAL A 71 23.50 1.05 -7.55
CA VAL A 71 23.86 0.53 -8.88
C VAL A 71 23.48 -0.95 -8.92
N LYS A 72 22.49 -1.28 -9.73
CA LYS A 72 22.11 -2.67 -9.99
C LYS A 72 23.23 -3.38 -10.74
N PRO A 73 23.49 -4.67 -10.45
CA PRO A 73 24.33 -5.49 -11.32
C PRO A 73 23.77 -5.50 -12.75
N ASP A 74 24.63 -5.38 -13.76
CA ASP A 74 24.26 -5.58 -15.16
C ASP A 74 24.36 -7.08 -15.49
N ASP A 75 23.44 -7.87 -14.94
CA ASP A 75 23.44 -9.33 -15.01
C ASP A 75 22.24 -9.90 -15.80
N GLY A 76 21.47 -9.03 -16.46
CA GLY A 76 20.32 -9.39 -17.28
C GLY A 76 19.08 -9.86 -16.49
N ARG A 77 19.05 -9.70 -15.16
CA ARG A 77 17.92 -10.15 -14.31
C ARG A 77 16.86 -9.06 -14.11
N ASP A 78 15.63 -9.48 -13.79
CA ASP A 78 14.54 -8.55 -13.46
C ASP A 78 14.61 -8.11 -11.99
N HIS A 79 15.06 -6.87 -11.78
CA HIS A 79 15.18 -6.26 -10.45
C HIS A 79 13.92 -5.50 -10.00
N ARG A 80 12.78 -5.59 -10.70
CA ARG A 80 11.55 -4.82 -10.38
C ARG A 80 10.73 -5.41 -9.22
N GLN A 81 11.16 -6.53 -8.63
CA GLN A 81 10.33 -7.36 -7.73
C GLN A 81 10.18 -6.82 -6.29
N GLY A 82 10.73 -5.65 -5.95
CA GLY A 82 10.75 -5.12 -4.58
C GLY A 82 9.56 -4.27 -4.11
N ALA A 83 8.58 -3.94 -4.98
CA ALA A 83 7.46 -3.02 -4.66
C ALA A 83 6.15 -3.71 -4.30
N LEU A 84 6.12 -5.03 -4.31
CA LEU A 84 4.89 -5.78 -4.15
C LEU A 84 4.70 -6.26 -2.72
N PRO A 85 3.48 -6.68 -2.35
CA PRO A 85 3.18 -7.19 -1.01
C PRO A 85 4.06 -8.40 -0.70
N LEU A 86 5.13 -8.15 0.04
CA LEU A 86 6.16 -9.10 0.45
C LEU A 86 6.11 -9.24 1.96
N PHE A 87 6.17 -10.48 2.42
CA PHE A 87 6.31 -10.85 3.81
C PHE A 87 7.70 -11.45 4.03
N GLN A 88 8.38 -10.99 5.09
CA GLN A 88 9.64 -11.56 5.54
C GLN A 88 9.37 -12.44 6.77
N ARG A 89 9.74 -13.71 6.66
CA ARG A 89 9.69 -14.65 7.77
C ARG A 89 10.78 -14.36 8.80
N PRO A 90 10.64 -14.87 10.03
CA PRO A 90 11.67 -14.74 11.07
C PRO A 90 13.05 -15.31 10.67
N ASP A 91 13.08 -16.30 9.78
CA ASP A 91 14.32 -16.88 9.23
C ASP A 91 14.99 -16.02 8.15
N GLY A 92 14.40 -14.86 7.81
CA GLY A 92 14.88 -13.93 6.80
C GLY A 92 14.35 -14.19 5.39
N SER A 93 13.73 -15.36 5.15
CA SER A 93 13.18 -15.72 3.85
C SER A 93 11.96 -14.88 3.49
N LEU A 94 11.75 -14.68 2.19
CA LEU A 94 10.71 -13.83 1.64
C LEU A 94 9.70 -14.66 0.85
N ILE A 95 8.44 -14.26 0.96
CA ILE A 95 7.37 -14.62 0.04
C ILE A 95 6.51 -13.40 -0.25
N GLY A 96 6.04 -13.28 -1.49
CA GLY A 96 5.07 -12.25 -1.83
C GLY A 96 4.56 -12.42 -3.25
N TRP A 97 3.83 -11.43 -3.73
CA TRP A 97 3.35 -11.43 -5.11
C TRP A 97 4.44 -10.93 -6.06
N ALA A 98 4.57 -11.58 -7.23
CA ALA A 98 5.46 -11.13 -8.29
C ALA A 98 4.83 -10.06 -9.18
N ASP A 99 3.49 -9.96 -9.17
CA ASP A 99 2.71 -8.97 -9.91
C ASP A 99 1.50 -8.51 -9.07
N ALA A 100 1.11 -7.23 -9.20
CA ALA A 100 -0.10 -6.71 -8.54
C ALA A 100 -1.41 -7.14 -9.24
N TYR A 101 -1.33 -7.58 -10.50
CA TYR A 101 -2.44 -7.93 -11.37
C TYR A 101 -2.16 -9.26 -12.08
N ALA A 102 -3.19 -9.99 -12.50
CA ALA A 102 -2.97 -11.18 -13.34
C ALA A 102 -2.68 -10.78 -14.80
N GLU A 103 -1.76 -11.50 -15.44
CA GLU A 103 -1.38 -11.30 -16.84
C GLU A 103 -2.32 -12.03 -17.83
N GLN A 104 -3.06 -13.06 -17.38
CA GLN A 104 -3.92 -13.86 -18.26
C GLN A 104 -5.32 -13.25 -18.49
N GLN A 105 -5.85 -13.45 -19.70
CA GLN A 105 -7.26 -13.19 -20.03
C GLN A 105 -8.16 -14.16 -19.25
N TYR A 106 -8.67 -13.72 -18.10
CA TYR A 106 -9.77 -14.38 -17.42
C TYR A 106 -11.06 -14.12 -18.18
N ASN A 107 -11.76 -15.18 -18.57
CA ASN A 107 -12.96 -15.11 -19.41
C ASN A 107 -14.26 -14.74 -18.65
N GLY A 108 -14.17 -14.38 -17.36
CA GLY A 108 -15.32 -13.94 -16.58
C GLY A 108 -16.26 -15.05 -16.11
N ARG A 109 -15.95 -16.34 -16.31
CA ARG A 109 -16.83 -17.42 -15.86
C ARG A 109 -16.79 -17.53 -14.33
N PRO A 110 -17.92 -17.35 -13.65
CA PRO A 110 -17.93 -17.40 -12.19
C PRO A 110 -17.43 -18.74 -11.64
N GLY A 111 -16.59 -18.68 -10.62
CA GLY A 111 -16.03 -19.85 -9.95
C GLY A 111 -14.80 -20.46 -10.64
N GLN A 112 -14.36 -19.94 -11.78
CA GLN A 112 -13.04 -20.30 -12.34
C GLN A 112 -11.92 -19.60 -11.56
N PRO A 113 -10.83 -20.30 -11.23
CA PRO A 113 -9.70 -19.67 -10.57
C PRO A 113 -8.96 -18.75 -11.53
N THR A 114 -8.32 -17.72 -10.99
CA THR A 114 -7.35 -16.90 -11.72
C THR A 114 -5.94 -17.34 -11.42
N ARG A 115 -5.00 -17.10 -12.33
CA ARG A 115 -3.58 -17.38 -12.13
C ARG A 115 -2.79 -16.10 -11.96
N GLN A 116 -2.00 -16.03 -10.91
CA GLN A 116 -1.04 -14.96 -10.63
C GLN A 116 0.31 -15.61 -10.32
N SER A 117 1.32 -14.81 -10.01
CA SER A 117 2.63 -15.32 -9.63
C SER A 117 3.00 -14.88 -8.23
N VAL A 118 3.59 -15.79 -7.47
CA VAL A 118 4.30 -15.50 -6.22
C VAL A 118 5.79 -15.55 -6.45
N VAL A 119 6.52 -14.76 -5.68
CA VAL A 119 7.97 -14.71 -5.65
C VAL A 119 8.46 -15.22 -4.30
N ARG A 120 9.55 -15.98 -4.29
CA ARG A 120 10.25 -16.42 -3.08
C ARG A 120 11.73 -16.12 -3.19
N ALA A 121 12.33 -15.62 -2.12
CA ALA A 121 13.77 -15.36 -2.05
C ALA A 121 14.30 -15.72 -0.66
N PRO A 122 15.54 -16.17 -0.52
CA PRO A 122 16.12 -16.48 0.78
C PRO A 122 16.39 -15.22 1.63
N SER A 123 16.50 -14.05 0.99
CA SER A 123 16.67 -12.76 1.66
C SER A 123 16.27 -11.61 0.72
N TRP A 124 16.16 -10.40 1.26
CA TRP A 124 15.99 -9.19 0.45
C TRP A 124 17.15 -8.95 -0.51
N GLU A 125 18.39 -9.26 -0.09
CA GLU A 125 19.56 -9.12 -0.94
C GLU A 125 19.46 -10.05 -2.15
N ALA A 126 19.05 -11.30 -1.95
CA ALA A 126 18.83 -12.25 -3.03
C ALA A 126 17.71 -11.78 -3.98
N LEU A 127 16.59 -11.28 -3.43
CA LEU A 127 15.48 -10.74 -4.24
C LEU A 127 15.98 -9.63 -5.18
N ILE A 128 16.75 -8.68 -4.65
CA ILE A 128 17.25 -7.55 -5.43
C ILE A 128 18.35 -7.94 -6.40
N ARG A 129 19.13 -8.97 -6.11
CA ARG A 129 20.09 -9.55 -7.06
C ARG A 129 19.39 -10.42 -8.12
N GLY A 130 18.06 -10.40 -8.18
CA GLY A 130 17.27 -11.18 -9.15
C GLY A 130 17.36 -12.69 -8.92
N GLN A 131 17.71 -13.14 -7.72
CA GLN A 131 17.84 -14.55 -7.34
C GLN A 131 16.55 -15.12 -6.77
N ALA A 132 15.42 -14.48 -7.06
CA ALA A 132 14.13 -14.94 -6.59
C ALA A 132 13.53 -16.00 -7.51
N VAL A 133 12.81 -16.94 -6.93
CA VAL A 133 12.06 -17.98 -7.63
C VAL A 133 10.63 -17.49 -7.81
N ARG A 134 10.24 -17.25 -9.07
CA ARG A 134 8.84 -17.00 -9.44
C ARG A 134 8.13 -18.34 -9.62
N ALA A 135 6.95 -18.46 -9.03
CA ALA A 135 6.09 -19.62 -9.19
C ALA A 135 4.65 -19.16 -9.45
N GLU A 136 3.92 -19.94 -10.22
CA GLU A 136 2.50 -19.69 -10.44
C GLU A 136 1.70 -19.96 -9.16
N ALA A 137 0.69 -19.13 -8.91
CA ALA A 137 -0.25 -19.23 -7.81
C ALA A 137 -1.68 -19.27 -8.36
N THR A 138 -2.46 -20.22 -7.88
CA THR A 138 -3.88 -20.37 -8.25
C THR A 138 -4.76 -19.68 -7.22
N VAL A 139 -5.59 -18.73 -7.65
CA VAL A 139 -6.43 -17.90 -6.78
C VAL A 139 -7.90 -18.20 -7.03
N TRP A 140 -8.58 -18.73 -6.01
CA TRP A 140 -9.99 -19.10 -6.04
C TRP A 140 -10.85 -18.01 -5.41
N LEU A 141 -11.62 -17.31 -6.25
CA LEU A 141 -12.53 -16.26 -5.80
C LEU A 141 -13.96 -16.52 -6.29
N PRO A 142 -14.97 -16.27 -5.44
CA PRO A 142 -16.36 -16.46 -5.80
C PRO A 142 -16.80 -15.36 -6.76
N TYR A 143 -17.10 -15.71 -8.02
CA TYR A 143 -17.80 -14.83 -8.96
C TYR A 143 -17.08 -13.49 -9.24
N THR A 144 -15.75 -13.45 -9.25
CA THR A 144 -14.99 -12.24 -9.61
C THR A 144 -15.27 -11.81 -11.04
N VAL A 145 -15.41 -10.50 -11.25
CA VAL A 145 -15.52 -9.88 -12.59
C VAL A 145 -14.26 -9.07 -12.90
N PRO A 146 -13.90 -8.91 -14.19
CA PRO A 146 -12.79 -8.05 -14.56
C PRO A 146 -13.00 -6.61 -14.07
N GLY A 147 -11.94 -6.03 -13.49
CA GLY A 147 -11.90 -4.62 -13.12
C GLY A 147 -11.48 -3.74 -14.31
N MET A 148 -11.65 -2.43 -14.16
CA MET A 148 -11.11 -1.43 -15.09
C MET A 148 -10.19 -0.49 -14.32
N GLY A 149 -8.94 -0.36 -14.77
CA GLY A 149 -8.01 0.61 -14.21
C GLY A 149 -8.33 2.04 -14.66
N ASP A 150 -7.72 3.02 -13.99
CA ASP A 150 -7.83 4.44 -14.38
C ASP A 150 -7.18 4.73 -15.75
N ASP A 151 -6.36 3.80 -16.25
CA ASP A 151 -5.78 3.78 -17.60
C ASP A 151 -6.73 3.18 -18.66
N PHE A 152 -8.00 2.92 -18.28
CA PHE A 152 -9.01 2.24 -19.10
C PHE A 152 -8.62 0.83 -19.54
N LYS A 153 -7.58 0.23 -18.95
CA LYS A 153 -7.21 -1.16 -19.23
C LYS A 153 -8.02 -2.09 -18.35
N THR A 154 -8.57 -3.14 -18.95
CA THR A 154 -9.20 -4.23 -18.21
C THR A 154 -8.15 -4.98 -17.41
N ARG A 155 -8.44 -5.19 -16.12
CA ARG A 155 -7.61 -5.97 -15.21
C ARG A 155 -8.35 -7.26 -14.86
N TYR A 156 -7.68 -8.37 -15.12
CA TYR A 156 -8.22 -9.70 -14.89
C TYR A 156 -7.66 -10.19 -13.54
N GLY A 157 -8.53 -10.61 -12.62
CA GLY A 157 -8.13 -11.12 -11.31
C GLY A 157 -8.11 -10.11 -10.17
N LEU A 158 -7.52 -10.56 -9.05
CA LEU A 158 -7.52 -9.86 -7.79
C LEU A 158 -6.45 -8.77 -7.79
N THR A 159 -6.82 -7.54 -7.40
CA THR A 159 -5.82 -6.49 -7.24
C THR A 159 -5.25 -6.56 -5.84
N ILE A 160 -3.98 -6.93 -5.76
CA ILE A 160 -3.26 -7.10 -4.50
C ILE A 160 -2.65 -5.77 -4.09
N TRP A 161 -2.83 -5.39 -2.81
CA TRP A 161 -2.26 -4.18 -2.23
C TRP A 161 -1.90 -4.39 -0.76
N GLY A 162 -1.03 -3.53 -0.22
CA GLY A 162 -0.65 -3.54 1.19
C GLY A 162 0.29 -4.68 1.55
N LYS A 163 0.33 -5.07 2.82
CA LYS A 163 1.19 -6.12 3.35
C LYS A 163 0.51 -7.48 3.35
N MET A 164 1.31 -8.50 3.10
CA MET A 164 0.96 -9.88 3.43
C MET A 164 1.30 -10.13 4.90
N VAL A 165 0.45 -10.87 5.60
CA VAL A 165 0.67 -11.27 6.99
C VAL A 165 0.66 -12.80 7.10
N GLU A 166 1.33 -13.32 8.13
CA GLU A 166 1.31 -14.75 8.47
C GLU A 166 0.60 -14.91 9.82
N ALA A 167 -0.38 -15.80 9.87
CA ALA A 167 -1.07 -16.20 11.10
C ALA A 167 -0.22 -17.23 11.87
N GLU A 168 -0.55 -17.50 13.14
CA GLU A 168 0.25 -18.35 14.04
C GLU A 168 0.40 -19.79 13.55
N ASN A 169 -0.56 -20.26 12.75
CA ASN A 169 -0.54 -21.58 12.14
C ASN A 169 0.26 -21.63 10.82
N GLY A 170 0.97 -20.56 10.46
CA GLY A 170 1.75 -20.47 9.22
C GLY A 170 0.91 -20.19 7.97
N HIS A 171 -0.39 -19.91 8.12
CA HIS A 171 -1.21 -19.50 6.99
C HIS A 171 -0.86 -18.07 6.58
N LEU A 172 -0.69 -17.85 5.28
CA LEU A 172 -0.52 -16.53 4.72
C LEU A 172 -1.89 -15.91 4.48
N ILE A 173 -2.05 -14.64 4.83
CA ILE A 173 -3.26 -13.86 4.62
C ILE A 173 -2.90 -12.59 3.85
N GLN A 174 -3.69 -12.28 2.83
CA GLN A 174 -3.51 -11.09 2.01
C GLN A 174 -4.86 -10.38 1.87
N ALA A 175 -4.89 -9.08 2.17
CA ALA A 175 -6.01 -8.23 1.77
C ALA A 175 -5.87 -7.86 0.30
N ALA A 176 -7.01 -7.74 -0.37
CA ALA A 176 -7.06 -7.38 -1.76
C ALA A 176 -8.39 -6.73 -2.09
N TYR A 177 -8.49 -6.13 -3.27
CA TYR A 177 -9.72 -5.53 -3.72
C TYR A 177 -10.09 -5.95 -5.14
N SER A 178 -11.39 -6.07 -5.36
CA SER A 178 -11.97 -6.49 -6.63
C SER A 178 -13.46 -6.12 -6.67
N ALA A 179 -14.14 -6.50 -7.75
CA ALA A 179 -15.60 -6.50 -7.84
C ALA A 179 -16.07 -7.93 -8.09
N LEU A 180 -17.19 -8.31 -7.48
CA LEU A 180 -17.86 -9.58 -7.74
C LEU A 180 -19.13 -9.36 -8.56
N ALA A 181 -19.60 -10.37 -9.29
CA ALA A 181 -20.69 -10.26 -10.25
C ALA A 181 -22.02 -9.76 -9.66
N TYR A 182 -22.19 -9.88 -8.34
CA TYR A 182 -23.37 -9.44 -7.61
C TYR A 182 -23.20 -8.07 -6.92
N ASP A 183 -22.06 -7.41 -7.09
CA ASP A 183 -21.88 -6.03 -6.65
C ASP A 183 -22.72 -5.08 -7.51
N ARG A 184 -23.74 -4.48 -6.88
CA ARG A 184 -24.69 -3.56 -7.51
C ARG A 184 -24.31 -2.13 -7.14
N ALA A 185 -23.35 -1.54 -7.84
CA ALA A 185 -23.05 -0.12 -7.70
C ALA A 185 -22.34 0.42 -8.95
N PRO A 186 -23.08 0.86 -9.99
CA PRO A 186 -22.47 1.64 -11.04
C PRO A 186 -21.94 2.96 -10.46
N ARG A 187 -20.74 3.34 -10.86
CA ARG A 187 -20.10 4.63 -10.56
C ARG A 187 -20.89 5.74 -11.30
N LEU A 188 -21.37 6.75 -10.56
CA LEU A 188 -22.29 7.80 -11.04
C LEU A 188 -21.66 9.20 -10.89
N TRP A 189 -20.76 9.59 -11.78
CA TRP A 189 -20.51 11.01 -12.05
C TRP A 189 -20.84 11.31 -13.52
N ALA A 190 -21.35 12.52 -13.78
CA ALA A 190 -22.12 12.85 -14.98
C ALA A 190 -21.37 12.60 -16.31
N GLU A 191 -20.04 12.61 -16.29
CA GLU A 191 -19.18 12.49 -17.45
C GLU A 191 -18.66 11.05 -17.70
N GLN A 192 -19.04 10.09 -16.86
CA GLN A 192 -18.59 8.70 -16.99
C GLN A 192 -19.32 7.97 -18.13
N LYS A 193 -18.57 7.65 -19.20
CA LYS A 193 -19.10 7.02 -20.42
C LYS A 193 -19.19 5.49 -20.38
N ALA A 194 -18.63 4.83 -19.37
CA ALA A 194 -18.63 3.37 -19.24
C ALA A 194 -19.05 2.92 -17.83
N PRO A 195 -19.82 1.83 -17.69
CA PRO A 195 -20.17 1.27 -16.38
C PRO A 195 -18.91 0.82 -15.65
N ALA A 196 -18.70 1.30 -14.42
CA ALA A 196 -17.68 0.80 -13.52
C ALA A 196 -18.31 0.42 -12.17
N PHE A 197 -17.87 -0.69 -11.60
CA PHE A 197 -18.33 -1.15 -10.30
C PHE A 197 -17.53 -0.47 -9.19
N GLN A 198 -18.19 -0.14 -8.08
CA GLN A 198 -17.46 0.14 -6.86
C GLN A 198 -16.78 -1.12 -6.35
N THR A 199 -15.53 -0.98 -5.91
CA THR A 199 -14.71 -2.09 -5.40
C THR A 199 -15.14 -2.52 -4.00
N ARG A 200 -14.91 -3.80 -3.69
CA ARG A 200 -14.92 -4.32 -2.32
C ARG A 200 -13.52 -4.71 -1.91
N THR A 201 -13.28 -4.75 -0.60
CA THR A 201 -12.08 -5.35 -0.02
C THR A 201 -12.42 -6.72 0.56
N CYS A 202 -11.60 -7.71 0.23
CA CYS A 202 -11.65 -9.06 0.77
C CYS A 202 -10.29 -9.48 1.31
N VAL A 203 -10.29 -10.54 2.11
CA VAL A 203 -9.08 -11.27 2.49
C VAL A 203 -9.09 -12.64 1.81
N ILE A 204 -7.92 -13.04 1.32
CA ILE A 204 -7.61 -14.38 0.83
C ILE A 204 -6.56 -15.01 1.71
N TYR A 205 -6.51 -16.35 1.73
CA TYR A 205 -5.52 -17.08 2.51
C TYR A 205 -4.88 -18.22 1.73
N SER A 206 -3.70 -18.62 2.16
CA SER A 206 -2.96 -19.79 1.66
C SER A 206 -2.42 -20.61 2.82
N GLN A 207 -2.52 -21.94 2.71
CA GLN A 207 -1.98 -22.92 3.67
C GLN A 207 -0.79 -23.72 3.11
N ASP A 208 -0.44 -23.48 1.85
CA ASP A 208 0.54 -24.25 1.09
C ASP A 208 1.68 -23.35 0.58
N SER A 209 2.11 -22.42 1.44
CA SER A 209 3.18 -21.48 1.14
C SER A 209 2.95 -20.65 -0.14
N GLY A 210 1.72 -20.26 -0.41
CA GLY A 210 1.34 -19.35 -1.49
C GLY A 210 1.13 -20.01 -2.86
N ALA A 211 1.03 -21.34 -2.94
CA ALA A 211 0.76 -22.04 -4.20
C ALA A 211 -0.73 -21.97 -4.58
N THR A 212 -1.61 -22.11 -3.59
CA THR A 212 -3.06 -21.90 -3.75
C THR A 212 -3.56 -20.87 -2.75
N TRP A 213 -4.50 -20.04 -3.23
CA TRP A 213 -5.12 -18.99 -2.45
C TRP A 213 -6.64 -19.11 -2.56
N HIS A 214 -7.32 -19.00 -1.42
CA HIS A 214 -8.76 -19.11 -1.34
C HIS A 214 -9.35 -17.85 -0.74
N TYR A 215 -10.52 -17.45 -1.23
CA TYR A 215 -11.34 -16.44 -0.57
C TYR A 215 -11.62 -16.85 0.89
N LEU A 216 -11.31 -15.94 1.82
CA LEU A 216 -11.60 -16.11 3.24
C LEU A 216 -12.88 -15.37 3.62
N ALA A 217 -12.89 -14.04 3.43
CA ALA A 217 -14.02 -13.18 3.80
C ALA A 217 -14.03 -11.85 3.03
N THR A 218 -15.19 -11.19 2.98
CA THR A 218 -15.30 -9.79 2.59
C THR A 218 -15.08 -8.96 3.85
N VAL A 219 -14.14 -8.03 3.81
CA VAL A 219 -13.91 -7.06 4.90
C VAL A 219 -14.98 -5.97 4.84
N ALA A 220 -15.21 -5.42 3.65
CA ALA A 220 -16.25 -4.43 3.40
C ALA A 220 -16.64 -4.40 1.92
N SER A 221 -17.94 -4.27 1.64
CA SER A 221 -18.48 -3.96 0.31
C SER A 221 -19.41 -2.75 0.37
N PRO A 222 -19.51 -1.95 -0.70
CA PRO A 222 -20.43 -0.80 -0.76
C PRO A 222 -21.91 -1.20 -0.70
N SER A 223 -22.22 -2.42 -1.12
CA SER A 223 -23.57 -3.00 -1.02
C SER A 223 -23.99 -3.30 0.43
N GLN A 224 -23.04 -3.63 1.30
CA GLN A 224 -23.28 -3.89 2.72
C GLN A 224 -23.12 -2.60 3.55
N TYR A 225 -22.11 -1.80 3.22
CA TYR A 225 -21.75 -0.57 3.91
C TYR A 225 -21.66 0.57 2.87
N PRO A 226 -22.75 1.30 2.62
CA PRO A 226 -22.77 2.36 1.62
C PRO A 226 -21.74 3.45 1.92
N LEU A 227 -21.01 3.87 0.89
CA LEU A 227 -20.11 5.02 0.92
C LEU A 227 -20.81 6.26 0.35
N PRO A 228 -20.30 7.48 0.63
CA PRO A 228 -20.75 8.68 -0.07
C PRO A 228 -20.70 8.52 -1.59
N ALA A 229 -21.53 9.26 -2.33
CA ALA A 229 -21.68 9.13 -3.79
C ALA A 229 -20.36 9.26 -4.57
N GLN A 230 -19.40 10.01 -4.02
CA GLN A 230 -18.05 10.19 -4.57
C GLN A 230 -17.09 9.00 -4.33
N GLY A 231 -17.48 8.01 -3.54
CA GLY A 231 -16.66 6.85 -3.20
C GLY A 231 -16.47 5.88 -4.36
N GLU A 232 -15.29 5.28 -4.43
CA GLU A 232 -14.90 4.30 -5.46
C GLU A 232 -15.08 2.85 -4.99
N GLY A 233 -15.58 2.69 -3.77
CA GLY A 233 -15.59 1.42 -3.06
C GLY A 233 -14.40 1.28 -2.13
N TYR A 234 -14.33 0.14 -1.45
CA TYR A 234 -13.26 -0.17 -0.51
C TYR A 234 -12.08 -0.80 -1.26
N CYS A 235 -10.96 -0.08 -1.38
CA CYS A 235 -9.78 -0.48 -2.15
C CYS A 235 -8.46 -0.19 -1.43
N GLU A 236 -7.36 -0.56 -2.08
CA GLU A 236 -5.96 -0.36 -1.62
C GLU A 236 -5.77 -0.66 -0.12
N PRO A 237 -6.23 -1.83 0.37
CA PRO A 237 -6.15 -2.15 1.78
C PRO A 237 -4.71 -2.37 2.25
N ASP A 238 -4.47 -2.15 3.54
CA ASP A 238 -3.29 -2.67 4.24
C ASP A 238 -3.70 -3.39 5.53
N LEU A 239 -2.91 -4.40 5.93
CA LEU A 239 -3.18 -5.29 7.05
C LEU A 239 -2.11 -5.23 8.13
N LEU A 240 -2.55 -5.36 9.38
CA LEU A 240 -1.69 -5.77 10.51
C LEU A 240 -2.28 -7.00 11.18
N HIS A 241 -1.39 -7.87 11.64
CA HIS A 241 -1.69 -9.01 12.50
C HIS A 241 -1.04 -8.80 13.87
N PHE A 242 -1.86 -8.78 14.93
CA PHE A 242 -1.41 -8.52 16.30
C PHE A 242 -1.18 -9.80 17.12
N GLY A 243 -1.48 -10.96 16.55
CA GLY A 243 -1.51 -12.23 17.25
C GLY A 243 -2.92 -12.60 17.73
N ALA A 244 -3.10 -13.86 18.14
CA ALA A 244 -4.36 -14.47 18.55
C ALA A 244 -5.50 -14.26 17.53
N GLY A 245 -5.19 -14.22 16.23
CA GLY A 245 -6.17 -13.97 15.18
C GLY A 245 -6.71 -12.54 15.14
N HIS A 246 -6.13 -11.59 15.89
CA HIS A 246 -6.50 -10.18 15.83
C HIS A 246 -5.88 -9.52 14.59
N LEU A 247 -6.74 -9.02 13.70
CA LEU A 247 -6.34 -8.32 12.48
C LEU A 247 -6.94 -6.91 12.43
N LEU A 248 -6.17 -5.97 11.88
CA LEU A 248 -6.65 -4.65 11.47
C LEU A 248 -6.50 -4.53 9.96
N CYS A 249 -7.56 -4.07 9.30
CA CYS A 249 -7.56 -3.69 7.89
C CYS A 249 -7.93 -2.21 7.77
N VAL A 250 -7.05 -1.42 7.15
CA VAL A 250 -7.35 -0.03 6.78
C VAL A 250 -7.45 0.06 5.27
N MET A 251 -8.51 0.70 4.78
CA MET A 251 -8.93 0.74 3.39
C MET A 251 -9.09 2.17 2.92
N ARG A 252 -8.66 2.42 1.68
CA ARG A 252 -9.11 3.58 0.92
C ARG A 252 -10.59 3.39 0.54
N SER A 253 -11.36 4.48 0.53
CA SER A 253 -12.76 4.48 0.05
C SER A 253 -12.97 5.23 -1.27
N GLY A 254 -11.91 5.84 -1.79
CA GLY A 254 -11.89 6.67 -2.99
C GLY A 254 -10.71 7.65 -2.97
N GLY A 255 -10.61 8.47 -4.02
CA GLY A 255 -9.55 9.46 -4.19
C GLY A 255 -9.37 9.69 -5.69
N ASN A 256 -9.37 10.94 -6.14
CA ASN A 256 -9.61 11.31 -7.54
C ASN A 256 -8.99 10.38 -8.62
N PRO A 257 -9.76 9.91 -9.62
CA PRO A 257 -9.21 9.47 -10.89
C PRO A 257 -8.70 10.71 -11.65
N SER A 258 -7.49 10.60 -12.19
CA SER A 258 -6.91 11.56 -13.12
C SER A 258 -7.93 12.23 -14.04
N GLY A 259 -7.94 13.57 -14.10
CA GLY A 259 -8.52 14.31 -15.22
C GLY A 259 -9.79 15.14 -14.98
N THR A 260 -10.41 15.09 -13.80
CA THR A 260 -11.42 16.11 -13.41
C THR A 260 -10.82 17.00 -12.34
N LEU A 261 -10.94 18.32 -12.52
CA LEU A 261 -10.22 19.39 -11.82
C LEU A 261 -10.50 19.52 -10.31
N MET A 262 -11.01 18.47 -9.65
CA MET A 262 -11.31 18.51 -8.22
C MET A 262 -10.87 17.23 -7.53
N GLU A 263 -9.87 17.34 -6.65
CA GLU A 263 -9.55 16.27 -5.71
C GLU A 263 -10.79 15.96 -4.86
N ARG A 264 -11.22 14.69 -4.89
CA ARG A 264 -12.33 14.21 -4.05
C ARG A 264 -11.74 13.54 -2.83
N TYR A 265 -12.03 14.10 -1.67
CA TYR A 265 -11.65 13.53 -0.40
C TYR A 265 -12.75 12.59 0.10
N THR A 266 -12.34 11.36 0.38
CA THR A 266 -13.17 10.31 0.96
C THR A 266 -12.46 9.71 2.15
N PRO A 267 -13.17 9.25 3.18
CA PRO A 267 -12.55 8.82 4.43
C PRO A 267 -11.67 7.57 4.25
N LEU A 268 -10.58 7.48 5.02
CA LEU A 268 -9.98 6.17 5.28
C LEU A 268 -10.88 5.41 6.23
N MET A 269 -11.07 4.12 5.94
CA MET A 269 -11.98 3.25 6.67
C MET A 269 -11.18 2.14 7.35
N ALA A 270 -11.48 1.83 8.60
CA ALA A 270 -10.86 0.73 9.33
C ALA A 270 -11.88 -0.32 9.73
N SER A 271 -11.50 -1.58 9.65
CA SER A 271 -12.24 -2.72 10.17
C SER A 271 -11.29 -3.68 10.89
N ARG A 272 -11.80 -4.40 11.89
CA ARG A 272 -11.02 -5.33 12.71
C ARG A 272 -11.66 -6.71 12.71
N SER A 273 -10.82 -7.74 12.83
CA SER A 273 -11.23 -9.12 13.08
C SER A 273 -10.56 -9.61 14.36
N ASN A 274 -11.25 -10.46 15.12
CA ASN A 274 -10.70 -11.15 16.31
C ASN A 274 -10.73 -12.68 16.14
N ASP A 275 -10.93 -13.17 14.92
CA ASP A 275 -11.15 -14.58 14.60
C ASP A 275 -10.36 -15.02 13.36
N GLY A 276 -9.18 -14.43 13.14
CA GLY A 276 -8.27 -14.80 12.06
C GLY A 276 -8.75 -14.34 10.68
N GLY A 277 -9.63 -13.34 10.62
CA GLY A 277 -10.14 -12.76 9.38
C GLY A 277 -11.42 -13.40 8.86
N LEU A 278 -12.06 -14.28 9.64
CA LEU A 278 -13.32 -14.92 9.27
C LEU A 278 -14.49 -13.93 9.32
N THR A 279 -14.55 -13.10 10.36
CA THR A 279 -15.54 -12.03 10.50
C THR A 279 -14.88 -10.69 10.80
N TRP A 280 -15.56 -9.62 10.40
CA TRP A 280 -15.04 -8.25 10.44
C TRP A 280 -16.06 -7.31 11.05
N THR A 281 -15.61 -6.38 11.88
CA THR A 281 -16.48 -5.31 12.42
C THR A 281 -16.97 -4.41 11.28
N PRO A 282 -18.14 -3.74 11.42
CA PRO A 282 -18.53 -2.70 10.47
C PRO A 282 -17.41 -1.67 10.28
N PRO A 283 -17.07 -1.28 9.03
CA PRO A 283 -15.98 -0.35 8.77
C PRO A 283 -16.31 1.04 9.33
N ALA A 284 -15.38 1.64 10.06
CA ALA A 284 -15.52 2.98 10.65
C ALA A 284 -14.50 3.96 10.05
N PRO A 285 -14.89 5.23 9.81
CA PRO A 285 -13.95 6.23 9.31
C PRO A 285 -12.91 6.57 10.38
N ILE A 286 -11.63 6.63 10.00
CA ILE A 286 -10.51 6.99 10.89
C ILE A 286 -9.97 8.40 10.62
N VAL A 287 -10.22 8.92 9.42
CA VAL A 287 -9.96 10.31 9.00
C VAL A 287 -10.86 10.62 7.80
N ALA A 288 -11.17 11.90 7.56
CA ALA A 288 -12.10 12.34 6.51
C ALA A 288 -11.54 12.24 5.07
N TYR A 289 -10.26 11.94 4.92
CA TYR A 289 -9.51 11.93 3.66
C TYR A 289 -8.42 10.86 3.71
N GLY A 290 -8.00 10.36 2.55
CA GLY A 290 -6.76 9.62 2.43
C GLY A 290 -6.79 8.53 1.37
N VAL A 291 -5.62 8.22 0.84
CA VAL A 291 -5.35 7.10 -0.08
C VAL A 291 -4.13 6.30 0.37
N LYS A 292 -3.94 5.11 -0.20
CA LYS A 292 -2.82 4.18 0.04
C LYS A 292 -2.38 4.13 1.52
N PRO A 293 -3.24 3.64 2.44
CA PRO A 293 -2.81 3.43 3.81
C PRO A 293 -1.58 2.50 3.84
N VAL A 294 -0.61 2.83 4.68
CA VAL A 294 0.52 1.96 5.04
C VAL A 294 0.58 1.86 6.55
N LEU A 295 0.38 0.66 7.07
CA LEU A 295 0.33 0.35 8.48
C LEU A 295 1.68 -0.18 8.96
N LEU A 296 2.16 0.25 10.11
CA LEU A 296 3.33 -0.30 10.79
C LEU A 296 3.00 -0.44 12.28
N GLN A 297 3.20 -1.63 12.83
CA GLN A 297 3.29 -1.80 14.28
C GLN A 297 4.76 -1.61 14.69
N MET A 298 5.02 -0.61 15.51
CA MET A 298 6.34 -0.40 16.11
C MET A 298 6.60 -1.43 17.22
N SER A 299 7.87 -1.61 17.57
CA SER A 299 8.34 -2.57 18.57
C SER A 299 7.80 -2.35 19.99
N ASP A 300 7.29 -1.16 20.28
CA ASP A 300 6.60 -0.84 21.55
C ASP A 300 5.08 -1.07 21.50
N GLY A 301 4.56 -1.60 20.39
CA GLY A 301 3.14 -1.86 20.16
C GLY A 301 2.36 -0.69 19.56
N LEU A 302 2.97 0.49 19.36
CA LEU A 302 2.31 1.62 18.71
C LEU A 302 1.98 1.28 17.24
N VAL A 303 0.72 1.45 16.86
CA VAL A 303 0.30 1.35 15.45
C VAL A 303 0.41 2.73 14.80
N VAL A 304 1.09 2.78 13.67
CA VAL A 304 1.25 3.95 12.81
C VAL A 304 0.57 3.68 11.47
N CYS A 305 -0.27 4.60 11.01
CA CYS A 305 -0.83 4.60 9.66
C CYS A 305 -0.32 5.83 8.92
N LEU A 306 0.45 5.63 7.84
CA LEU A 306 0.75 6.66 6.86
C LEU A 306 -0.34 6.66 5.79
N ALA A 307 -0.75 7.84 5.37
CA ALA A 307 -1.58 8.03 4.19
C ALA A 307 -1.29 9.39 3.58
N GLY A 308 -1.86 9.64 2.40
CA GLY A 308 -1.77 10.94 1.76
C GLY A 308 -3.02 11.33 0.99
N ARG A 309 -2.93 12.46 0.27
CA ARG A 309 -4.02 13.18 -0.39
C ARG A 309 -5.09 13.70 0.60
N PRO A 310 -4.94 14.95 1.08
CA PRO A 310 -3.89 15.90 0.73
C PRO A 310 -2.53 15.50 1.33
N GLY A 311 -1.45 15.96 0.72
CA GLY A 311 -0.09 15.79 1.22
C GLY A 311 0.23 14.39 1.74
N PHE A 312 0.91 14.33 2.87
CA PHE A 312 1.18 13.12 3.64
C PHE A 312 0.95 13.37 5.13
N PHE A 313 0.32 12.43 5.81
CA PHE A 313 0.04 12.52 7.23
C PHE A 313 0.12 11.15 7.92
N LEU A 314 0.38 11.20 9.22
CA LEU A 314 0.42 10.03 10.11
C LEU A 314 -0.77 10.04 11.06
N LEU A 315 -1.33 8.86 11.31
CA LEU A 315 -2.29 8.58 12.37
C LEU A 315 -1.70 7.52 13.31
N PHE A 316 -2.01 7.64 14.60
CA PHE A 316 -1.46 6.76 15.63
C PHE A 316 -2.57 6.09 16.43
N SER A 317 -2.34 4.83 16.83
CA SER A 317 -3.23 4.07 17.71
C SER A 317 -2.41 3.24 18.69
N ARG A 318 -2.87 3.19 19.96
CA ARG A 318 -2.29 2.33 21.02
C ARG A 318 -3.22 1.18 21.43
N ASP A 319 -4.34 1.01 20.73
CA ASP A 319 -5.40 0.08 21.07
C ASP A 319 -5.82 -0.77 19.85
N GLU A 320 -4.83 -1.16 19.04
CA GLU A 320 -4.98 -2.00 17.84
C GLU A 320 -5.98 -1.41 16.82
N GLY A 321 -5.95 -0.09 16.64
CA GLY A 321 -6.81 0.63 15.71
C GLY A 321 -8.26 0.80 16.19
N ARG A 322 -8.53 0.68 17.51
CA ARG A 322 -9.85 1.01 18.08
C ARG A 322 -10.08 2.52 18.13
N THR A 323 -9.05 3.29 18.44
CA THR A 323 -9.05 4.75 18.39
C THR A 323 -7.80 5.26 17.68
N TRP A 324 -7.94 6.42 17.05
CA TRP A 324 -6.89 7.05 16.27
C TRP A 324 -6.66 8.49 16.75
N SER A 325 -5.42 8.94 16.62
CA SER A 325 -5.03 10.32 16.91
C SER A 325 -5.57 11.32 15.88
N THR A 326 -5.44 12.61 16.17
CA THR A 326 -5.48 13.63 15.12
C THR A 326 -4.35 13.42 14.10
N PRO A 327 -4.51 13.80 12.83
CA PRO A 327 -3.44 13.73 11.82
C PRO A 327 -2.19 14.53 12.24
N HIS A 328 -1.02 13.95 12.00
CA HIS A 328 0.26 14.64 12.02
C HIS A 328 0.76 14.83 10.59
N TRP A 329 0.87 16.07 10.13
CA TRP A 329 1.31 16.35 8.77
C TRP A 329 2.82 16.12 8.60
N VAL A 330 3.15 15.22 7.67
CA VAL A 330 4.51 15.02 7.16
C VAL A 330 4.76 16.01 6.04
N SER A 331 3.79 16.19 5.15
CA SER A 331 3.86 17.22 4.11
C SER A 331 2.48 17.82 3.90
N GLU A 332 2.39 19.14 3.91
CA GLU A 332 1.17 19.87 3.58
C GLU A 332 1.26 20.26 2.09
N SER A 333 0.77 19.37 1.22
CA SER A 333 0.73 19.60 -0.22
C SER A 333 -0.72 19.54 -0.70
N HIS A 334 -1.13 20.63 -1.33
CA HIS A 334 -2.46 20.78 -1.94
C HIS A 334 -2.26 21.15 -3.41
N GLY A 335 -2.93 20.45 -4.32
CA GLY A 335 -2.82 20.73 -5.74
C GLY A 335 -3.28 19.56 -6.60
N PRO A 336 -3.46 19.78 -7.91
CA PRO A 336 -3.91 18.72 -8.80
C PRO A 336 -2.86 17.61 -8.92
N TRP A 337 -3.33 16.39 -9.16
CA TRP A 337 -2.50 15.21 -9.37
C TRP A 337 -1.38 15.48 -10.41
N GLY A 338 -0.16 15.01 -10.11
CA GLY A 338 1.03 15.26 -10.91
C GLY A 338 1.69 16.62 -10.68
N ARG A 339 1.04 17.52 -9.93
CA ARG A 339 1.61 18.77 -9.39
C ARG A 339 1.48 18.87 -7.87
N SER A 340 1.13 17.76 -7.21
CA SER A 340 1.07 17.57 -5.77
C SER A 340 1.70 16.24 -5.40
N ALA A 341 1.97 16.06 -4.10
CA ALA A 341 2.46 14.80 -3.54
C ALA A 341 1.62 13.60 -4.01
N SER A 342 2.26 12.47 -4.30
CA SER A 342 1.58 11.26 -4.78
C SER A 342 0.53 10.74 -3.80
N GLY A 343 0.80 10.93 -2.49
CA GLY A 343 0.11 10.29 -1.37
C GLY A 343 0.51 8.83 -1.15
N TYR A 344 1.54 8.35 -1.85
CA TYR A 344 2.03 6.97 -1.84
C TYR A 344 3.45 6.96 -1.28
N GLY A 345 3.56 6.53 -0.02
CA GLY A 345 4.83 6.51 0.72
C GLY A 345 4.99 5.20 1.48
N GLU A 346 6.02 5.11 2.32
CA GLU A 346 6.36 3.90 3.06
C GLU A 346 6.85 4.23 4.47
N LEU A 347 6.68 3.26 5.38
CA LEU A 347 7.09 3.34 6.78
C LEU A 347 8.12 2.26 7.12
N ILE A 348 9.04 2.60 8.01
CA ILE A 348 9.96 1.64 8.63
C ILE A 348 10.30 2.07 10.06
N GLU A 349 10.41 1.14 11.01
CA GLU A 349 11.03 1.44 12.31
C GLU A 349 12.55 1.27 12.18
N LEU A 350 13.31 2.32 12.49
CA LEU A 350 14.77 2.40 12.35
C LEU A 350 15.53 1.88 13.58
N GLU A 351 14.96 2.13 14.74
CA GLU A 351 15.33 1.59 16.03
C GLU A 351 14.12 1.77 16.92
N ARG A 352 14.12 1.16 18.11
CA ARG A 352 12.99 1.26 19.04
C ARG A 352 12.59 2.72 19.24
N GLY A 353 11.36 3.07 18.84
CA GLY A 353 10.81 4.42 18.99
C GLY A 353 11.33 5.45 17.98
N VAL A 354 12.06 5.04 16.93
CA VAL A 354 12.43 5.92 15.81
C VAL A 354 11.76 5.46 14.53
N LEU A 355 10.85 6.28 14.03
CA LEU A 355 10.09 6.06 12.80
C LEU A 355 10.80 6.71 11.61
N GLY A 356 11.03 5.94 10.56
CA GLY A 356 11.38 6.40 9.23
C GLY A 356 10.14 6.51 8.34
N VAL A 357 10.02 7.62 7.62
CA VAL A 357 8.90 7.90 6.71
C VAL A 357 9.46 8.31 5.36
N ALA A 358 9.22 7.52 4.33
CA ALA A 358 9.48 7.95 2.95
C ALA A 358 8.22 8.51 2.32
N TYR A 359 8.37 9.63 1.65
CA TYR A 359 7.28 10.37 1.02
C TYR A 359 7.84 11.17 -0.17
N ASP A 360 6.96 11.82 -0.92
CA ASP A 360 7.35 12.77 -1.96
C ASP A 360 6.58 14.07 -1.83
N GLU A 361 7.14 15.13 -2.39
CA GLU A 361 6.52 16.45 -2.41
C GLU A 361 6.85 17.20 -3.69
N CYS A 362 5.90 18.05 -4.10
CA CYS A 362 6.12 19.02 -5.17
C CYS A 362 6.91 20.20 -4.61
N THR A 363 8.08 20.47 -5.18
CA THR A 363 8.94 21.60 -4.82
C THR A 363 9.01 22.58 -5.98
N GLY A 364 9.07 23.89 -5.69
CA GLY A 364 9.08 24.95 -6.70
C GLY A 364 7.70 25.32 -7.23
N SER A 365 7.66 26.16 -8.27
CA SER A 365 6.44 26.70 -8.87
C SER A 365 6.55 26.85 -10.38
N GLY A 366 5.42 26.86 -11.09
CA GLY A 366 5.38 27.05 -12.54
C GLY A 366 6.16 25.96 -13.28
N ASP A 367 7.01 26.38 -14.22
CA ASP A 367 7.84 25.47 -15.00
C ASP A 367 9.00 24.88 -14.18
N GLY A 368 9.37 25.50 -13.05
CA GLY A 368 10.41 24.99 -12.15
C GLY A 368 9.92 23.95 -11.14
N ALA A 369 8.63 23.60 -11.17
CA ALA A 369 8.07 22.61 -10.27
C ALA A 369 8.67 21.22 -10.55
N LYS A 370 9.07 20.50 -9.49
CA LYS A 370 9.55 19.11 -9.57
C LYS A 370 9.14 18.30 -8.36
N MET A 371 8.92 17.00 -8.55
CA MET A 371 8.76 16.09 -7.40
C MET A 371 10.12 15.74 -6.81
N VAL A 372 10.16 15.65 -5.49
CA VAL A 372 11.35 15.20 -4.76
C VAL A 372 10.91 14.13 -3.78
N ALA A 373 11.48 12.93 -3.91
CA ALA A 373 11.32 11.88 -2.92
C ALA A 373 12.24 12.16 -1.73
N LYS A 374 11.71 12.03 -0.53
CA LYS A 374 12.36 12.40 0.73
C LYS A 374 12.17 11.33 1.80
N PHE A 375 13.04 11.36 2.80
CA PHE A 375 12.99 10.48 3.95
C PHE A 375 13.12 11.30 5.24
N ARG A 376 12.12 11.19 6.12
CA ARG A 376 12.14 11.80 7.45
C ARG A 376 12.32 10.78 8.54
N ARG A 377 12.96 11.21 9.61
CA ARG A 377 13.19 10.40 10.81
C ARG A 377 12.60 11.11 12.00
N TYR A 378 11.74 10.42 12.74
CA TYR A 378 11.06 10.95 13.92
C TYR A 378 11.39 10.10 15.12
N ARG A 379 11.75 10.72 16.25
CA ARG A 379 11.72 10.06 17.56
C ARG A 379 10.35 10.25 18.18
N ILE A 380 9.73 9.14 18.54
CA ILE A 380 8.41 9.08 19.15
C ILE A 380 8.57 8.82 20.65
N ARG A 381 7.86 9.59 21.47
CA ARG A 381 7.81 9.44 22.94
C ARG A 381 6.37 9.44 23.43
#